data_AF-A0A371QN72-F1
#
_entry.id   AF-A0A371QN72-F1
#
_cell.length_a   1.000
_cell.length_b   1.000
_cell.length_c   1.000
_cell.angle_alpha   90.00
_cell.angle_beta   90.00
_cell.angle_gamma   90.00
#
_symmetry.space_group_name_H-M   'P 1'
#
loop_
_entity.id
_entity.type
_entity.pdbx_description
1 polymer ?
#
loop_
_entity_poly.entity_id
_entity_poly.type
_entity_poly.pdbx_seq_one_letter_code
_entity_poly.pdbx_strand_id
1 'polypeptide(L)'
;MIIVPLGVASATPTATRHLSSVALWREGDVHLFDCGENAQMRMLQAGLKRSKIENIFISHYDVDHYSGLIGLLATLQLQRRDKPITLVGPEGLQEFVEFNFKFANIDLNFEIKYVEVPEDIESQRVIDEKEYYVEARPLNHTSFCLGYRFQEKDKPGKVDAEKAEKLGITEDEQYKALKAGEDVILDDGTEIKSYDIVGHPRPGDSFAYITDTKYCPNSVKLAMNTNILYHEATFSTSLADKAAETGHSTSEDAARVANESQTKLLVISHFSARYTNPFVLLREAREKFFPAWLATELRPIFTDPAKEKGIVQAKVYIKEIDQDKSDKSKSSGRGKGKSDSKKRFRKRKKFDKKGGSSSSGRKRRSSTSSDSGSSRRSSGGSSRRSDSSGDSNERKPKPITPRTPFDDFDRF
;
A
#
# COMPACT_ATOMS: atom_id res chain seq x y z
N MET A 1 -14.28 6.95 3.95
CA MET A 1 -12.86 6.86 3.56
C MET A 1 -12.44 5.39 3.47
N ILE A 2 -11.48 5.01 2.61
CA ILE A 2 -10.99 3.61 2.47
C ILE A 2 -9.47 3.58 2.54
N ILE A 3 -8.89 2.74 3.39
CA ILE A 3 -7.45 2.59 3.58
C ILE A 3 -7.03 1.25 2.95
N VAL A 4 -5.98 1.26 2.14
CA VAL A 4 -5.47 0.07 1.45
C VAL A 4 -3.97 -0.03 1.73
N PRO A 5 -3.55 -0.95 2.62
CA PRO A 5 -2.13 -1.26 2.80
C PRO A 5 -1.56 -1.81 1.49
N LEU A 6 -0.49 -1.21 0.97
CA LEU A 6 0.15 -1.65 -0.27
C LEU A 6 1.39 -2.50 0.02
N GLY A 7 2.13 -2.14 1.06
CA GLY A 7 3.22 -2.90 1.64
C GLY A 7 3.30 -2.71 3.15
N VAL A 8 3.74 -3.75 3.84
CA VAL A 8 3.72 -3.85 5.32
C VAL A 8 5.03 -4.39 5.91
N ALA A 9 6.09 -4.54 5.11
CA ALA A 9 7.40 -4.98 5.56
C ALA A 9 8.23 -3.81 6.09
N SER A 10 9.03 -4.08 7.12
CA SER A 10 10.05 -3.16 7.64
C SER A 10 11.43 -3.46 7.07
N ALA A 11 12.17 -2.41 6.72
CA ALA A 11 13.56 -2.33 6.26
C ALA A 11 13.88 -3.06 4.94
N THR A 12 13.36 -4.27 4.75
CA THR A 12 13.63 -5.12 3.59
C THR A 12 12.36 -5.84 3.16
N PRO A 13 12.10 -5.97 1.84
CA PRO A 13 10.96 -6.73 1.38
C PRO A 13 11.20 -8.22 1.64
N THR A 14 10.12 -8.97 1.78
CA THR A 14 10.16 -10.45 1.79
C THR A 14 9.53 -10.99 0.51
N ALA A 15 9.56 -12.32 0.35
CA ALA A 15 8.83 -12.97 -0.76
C ALA A 15 7.31 -12.72 -0.72
N THR A 16 6.77 -12.26 0.40
CA THR A 16 5.32 -12.12 0.64
C THR A 16 4.89 -10.76 1.16
N ARG A 17 5.83 -9.89 1.56
CA ARG A 17 5.54 -8.55 2.08
C ARG A 17 6.42 -7.51 1.39
N HIS A 18 5.82 -6.41 0.97
CA HIS A 18 6.43 -5.30 0.26
C HIS A 18 6.74 -4.15 1.21
N LEU A 19 7.59 -3.23 0.76
CA LEU A 19 8.02 -2.07 1.54
C LEU A 19 6.87 -1.09 1.82
N SER A 20 7.04 -0.30 2.87
CA SER A 20 6.06 0.62 3.43
C SER A 20 5.37 1.49 2.38
N SER A 21 4.06 1.31 2.26
CA SER A 21 3.20 2.22 1.52
C SER A 21 1.73 1.92 1.84
N VAL A 22 0.93 2.97 2.04
CA VAL A 22 -0.51 2.88 2.31
C VAL A 22 -1.24 3.89 1.43
N ALA A 23 -2.27 3.43 0.72
CA ALA A 23 -3.14 4.33 -0.03
C ALA A 23 -4.43 4.60 0.74
N LEU A 24 -4.75 5.87 0.93
CA LEU A 24 -6.05 6.34 1.38
C LEU A 24 -6.84 6.80 0.15
N TRP A 25 -7.99 6.17 -0.07
CA TRP A 25 -8.93 6.52 -1.12
C TRP A 25 -10.12 7.28 -0.54
N ARG A 26 -10.41 8.44 -1.15
CA ARG A 26 -11.55 9.30 -0.80
C ARG A 26 -12.13 9.90 -2.08
N GLU A 27 -13.43 9.68 -2.31
CA GLU A 27 -14.21 10.35 -3.37
C GLU A 27 -13.59 10.32 -4.77
N GLY A 28 -12.81 9.27 -5.06
CA GLY A 28 -12.15 9.08 -6.36
C GLY A 28 -10.68 9.51 -6.40
N ASP A 29 -10.21 10.22 -5.37
CA ASP A 29 -8.83 10.67 -5.20
C ASP A 29 -8.05 9.71 -4.29
N VAL A 30 -6.73 9.71 -4.48
CA VAL A 30 -5.78 8.87 -3.74
C VAL A 30 -4.76 9.75 -3.03
N HIS A 31 -4.57 9.48 -1.74
CA HIS A 31 -3.53 10.04 -0.91
C HIS A 31 -2.59 8.91 -0.50
N LEU A 32 -1.31 9.01 -0.86
CA LEU A 32 -0.33 7.96 -0.62
C LEU A 32 0.53 8.32 0.59
N PHE A 33 0.61 7.43 1.58
CA PHE A 33 1.49 7.56 2.74
C PHE A 33 2.64 6.57 2.57
N ASP A 34 3.83 7.12 2.46
CA ASP A 34 5.06 6.46 2.01
C ASP A 34 4.94 5.78 0.63
N CYS A 35 6.09 5.68 -0.01
CA CYS A 35 6.25 5.16 -1.35
C CYS A 35 7.50 4.29 -1.43
N GLY A 36 7.54 3.22 -0.63
CA GLY A 36 8.56 2.19 -0.74
C GLY A 36 8.66 1.56 -2.13
N GLU A 37 9.77 0.87 -2.38
CA GLU A 37 9.99 0.15 -3.65
C GLU A 37 8.77 -0.70 -4.00
N ASN A 38 8.39 -0.66 -5.29
CA ASN A 38 7.26 -1.40 -5.85
C ASN A 38 5.85 -0.87 -5.49
N ALA A 39 5.71 0.23 -4.72
CA ALA A 39 4.42 0.81 -4.36
C ALA A 39 3.49 1.02 -5.58
N GLN A 40 4.03 1.54 -6.68
CA GLN A 40 3.26 1.75 -7.92
C GLN A 40 2.63 0.46 -8.50
N MET A 41 3.29 -0.69 -8.34
CA MET A 41 2.77 -1.98 -8.82
C MET A 41 1.71 -2.51 -7.86
N ARG A 42 1.92 -2.34 -6.55
CA ARG A 42 0.92 -2.67 -5.52
C ARG A 42 -0.36 -1.89 -5.70
N MET A 43 -0.28 -0.60 -6.07
CA MET A 43 -1.44 0.21 -6.44
C MET A 43 -2.24 -0.42 -7.58
N LEU A 44 -1.58 -0.86 -8.65
CA LEU A 44 -2.25 -1.52 -9.79
C LEU A 44 -2.94 -2.82 -9.36
N GLN A 45 -2.29 -3.62 -8.52
CA GLN A 45 -2.83 -4.88 -8.00
C GLN A 45 -4.03 -4.64 -7.07
N ALA A 46 -4.04 -3.52 -6.33
CA ALA A 46 -5.19 -3.07 -5.54
C ALA A 46 -6.33 -2.47 -6.39
N GLY A 47 -6.14 -2.35 -7.72
CA GLY A 47 -7.11 -1.68 -8.59
C GLY A 47 -7.15 -0.15 -8.46
N LEU A 48 -6.15 0.44 -7.80
CA LEU A 48 -6.02 1.88 -7.63
C LEU A 48 -5.34 2.51 -8.85
N LYS A 49 -5.89 3.64 -9.31
CA LYS A 49 -5.34 4.38 -10.43
C LYS A 49 -4.27 5.36 -9.92
N ARG A 50 -3.02 5.16 -10.35
CA ARG A 50 -1.91 6.10 -10.08
C ARG A 50 -2.20 7.54 -10.54
N SER A 51 -2.95 7.69 -11.64
CA SER A 51 -3.39 9.00 -12.15
C SER A 51 -4.36 9.76 -11.23
N LYS A 52 -4.86 9.11 -10.17
CA LYS A 52 -5.75 9.70 -9.17
C LYS A 52 -5.01 10.11 -7.89
N ILE A 53 -3.68 9.96 -7.85
CA ILE A 53 -2.90 10.47 -6.73
C ILE A 53 -2.96 11.99 -6.76
N GLU A 54 -3.37 12.58 -5.64
CA GLU A 54 -3.36 14.03 -5.43
C GLU A 54 -2.20 14.43 -4.51
N ASN A 55 -1.99 13.67 -3.42
CA ASN A 55 -0.93 13.93 -2.44
C ASN A 55 -0.11 12.66 -2.16
N ILE A 56 1.20 12.82 -1.99
CA ILE A 56 2.11 11.80 -1.45
C ILE A 56 2.78 12.38 -0.20
N PHE A 57 2.67 11.68 0.91
CA PHE A 57 3.26 12.02 2.20
C PHE A 57 4.41 11.06 2.48
N ILE A 58 5.62 11.57 2.63
CA ILE A 58 6.81 10.80 3.02
C ILE A 58 7.07 11.05 4.51
N SER A 59 7.14 9.99 5.29
CA SER A 59 7.38 10.07 6.74
C SER A 59 8.83 10.45 7.04
N HIS A 60 9.78 9.79 6.39
CA HIS A 60 11.23 9.99 6.56
C HIS A 60 12.01 9.39 5.38
N TYR A 61 13.35 9.48 5.43
CA TYR A 61 14.25 9.08 4.35
C TYR A 61 14.97 7.75 4.57
N ASP A 62 14.35 6.81 5.26
CA ASP A 62 14.79 5.42 5.19
C ASP A 62 14.30 4.81 3.87
N VAL A 63 15.15 4.00 3.25
CA VAL A 63 15.01 3.60 1.84
C VAL A 63 13.69 2.90 1.56
N ASP A 64 13.16 2.15 2.51
CA ASP A 64 11.89 1.45 2.41
C ASP A 64 10.65 2.35 2.43
N HIS A 65 10.79 3.65 2.70
CA HIS A 65 9.68 4.61 2.74
C HIS A 65 9.59 5.51 1.51
N TYR A 66 10.67 5.70 0.74
CA TYR A 66 10.64 6.63 -0.41
C TYR A 66 11.22 6.07 -1.72
N SER A 67 11.90 4.92 -1.70
CA SER A 67 12.64 4.39 -2.88
C SER A 67 11.80 4.20 -4.15
N GLY A 68 10.49 3.99 -4.02
CA GLY A 68 9.56 3.88 -5.14
C GLY A 68 9.13 5.21 -5.77
N LEU A 69 9.40 6.34 -5.12
CA LEU A 69 8.87 7.66 -5.48
C LEU A 69 9.28 8.09 -6.89
N ILE A 70 10.57 8.05 -7.21
CA ILE A 70 11.09 8.50 -8.51
C ILE A 70 10.51 7.68 -9.66
N GLY A 71 10.44 6.35 -9.49
CA GLY A 71 9.86 5.45 -10.49
C GLY A 71 8.35 5.68 -10.69
N LEU A 72 7.62 6.00 -9.63
CA LEU A 72 6.20 6.35 -9.70
C LEU A 72 6.01 7.66 -10.48
N LEU A 73 6.73 8.72 -10.13
CA LEU A 73 6.60 10.03 -10.78
C LEU A 73 7.01 9.98 -12.26
N ALA A 74 8.11 9.29 -12.59
CA ALA A 74 8.51 9.06 -13.98
C ALA A 74 7.42 8.31 -14.78
N THR A 75 6.75 7.36 -14.13
CA THR A 75 5.63 6.65 -14.74
C THR A 75 4.43 7.56 -14.98
N LEU A 76 4.12 8.47 -14.04
CA LEU A 76 3.04 9.44 -14.22
C LEU A 76 3.31 10.39 -15.39
N GLN A 77 4.56 10.81 -15.59
CA GLN A 77 4.97 11.55 -16.78
C GLN A 77 4.73 10.70 -18.05
N LEU A 78 5.22 9.46 -18.11
CA LEU A 78 4.96 8.60 -19.28
C LEU A 78 3.46 8.39 -19.57
N GLN A 79 2.61 8.48 -18.54
CA GLN A 79 1.15 8.42 -18.66
C GLN A 79 0.49 9.75 -19.04
N ARG A 80 1.29 10.78 -19.33
CA ARG A 80 0.86 12.13 -19.69
C ARG A 80 -0.06 12.76 -18.66
N ARG A 81 0.23 12.58 -17.37
CA ARG A 81 -0.45 13.29 -16.29
C ARG A 81 -0.33 14.80 -16.54
N ASP A 82 -1.42 15.53 -16.42
CA ASP A 82 -1.48 16.99 -16.57
C ASP A 82 -1.80 17.71 -15.26
N LYS A 83 -2.45 17.01 -14.33
CA LYS A 83 -2.78 17.55 -13.00
C LYS A 83 -1.55 17.71 -12.09
N PRO A 84 -1.46 18.79 -11.31
CA PRO A 84 -0.43 18.93 -10.27
C PRO A 84 -0.48 17.78 -9.26
N ILE A 85 0.63 17.49 -8.60
CA ILE A 85 0.70 16.57 -7.46
C ILE A 85 1.43 17.25 -6.30
N THR A 86 0.96 17.03 -5.08
CA THR A 86 1.64 17.56 -3.88
C THR A 86 2.51 16.48 -3.25
N LEU A 87 3.79 16.80 -3.03
CA LEU A 87 4.70 15.98 -2.24
C LEU A 87 4.94 16.67 -0.90
N VAL A 88 4.67 15.94 0.17
CA VAL A 88 4.83 16.40 1.55
C VAL A 88 5.86 15.52 2.24
N GLY A 89 6.79 16.10 2.98
CA GLY A 89 7.77 15.33 3.75
C GLY A 89 8.76 16.24 4.47
N PRO A 90 9.82 15.69 5.07
CA PRO A 90 10.90 16.49 5.64
C PRO A 90 11.56 17.44 4.64
N GLU A 91 12.37 18.37 5.13
CA GLU A 91 13.24 19.21 4.30
C GLU A 91 14.26 18.37 3.50
N GLY A 92 14.48 18.75 2.23
CA GLY A 92 15.37 18.05 1.30
C GLY A 92 14.62 17.19 0.26
N LEU A 93 13.28 17.08 0.37
CA LEU A 93 12.44 16.34 -0.57
C LEU A 93 12.51 16.95 -1.98
N GLN A 94 12.46 18.27 -2.09
CA GLN A 94 12.55 18.98 -3.36
C GLN A 94 13.92 18.74 -4.02
N GLU A 95 15.00 18.95 -3.27
CA GLU A 95 16.37 18.73 -3.75
C GLU A 95 16.56 17.30 -4.24
N PHE A 96 16.10 16.30 -3.46
CA PHE A 96 16.17 14.89 -3.83
C PHE A 96 15.44 14.60 -5.15
N VAL A 97 14.20 15.07 -5.30
CA VAL A 97 13.38 14.79 -6.48
C VAL A 97 13.97 15.48 -7.71
N GLU A 98 14.33 16.76 -7.61
CA GLU A 98 14.91 17.53 -8.71
C GLU A 98 16.26 16.98 -9.17
N PHE A 99 17.12 16.57 -8.21
CA PHE A 99 18.39 15.93 -8.52
C PHE A 99 18.20 14.66 -9.36
N ASN A 100 17.27 13.79 -8.97
CA ASN A 100 17.03 12.53 -9.66
C ASN A 100 16.47 12.74 -11.08
N PHE A 101 15.57 13.71 -11.28
CA PHE A 101 15.06 14.02 -12.61
C PHE A 101 16.10 14.65 -13.51
N LYS A 102 16.93 15.55 -12.97
CA LYS A 102 18.07 16.11 -13.70
C LYS A 102 19.06 15.02 -14.09
N PHE A 103 19.38 14.11 -13.19
CA PHE A 103 20.27 12.97 -13.44
C PHE A 103 19.71 12.04 -14.54
N ALA A 104 18.42 11.73 -14.48
CA ALA A 104 17.74 10.85 -15.44
C ALA A 104 17.37 11.55 -16.76
N ASN A 105 17.58 12.86 -16.87
CA ASN A 105 17.13 13.70 -17.99
C ASN A 105 15.64 13.52 -18.29
N ILE A 106 14.82 13.62 -17.23
CA ILE A 106 13.36 13.54 -17.29
C ILE A 106 12.79 14.94 -17.06
N ASP A 107 12.11 15.48 -18.07
CA ASP A 107 11.27 16.65 -17.91
C ASP A 107 9.86 16.20 -17.51
N LEU A 108 9.23 16.83 -16.53
CA LEU A 108 7.84 16.55 -16.15
C LEU A 108 6.86 17.41 -16.94
N ASN A 109 5.68 16.87 -17.25
CA ASN A 109 4.59 17.57 -17.92
C ASN A 109 3.48 18.02 -16.96
N PHE A 110 3.70 17.84 -15.65
CA PHE A 110 2.84 18.30 -14.57
C PHE A 110 3.67 18.98 -13.48
N GLU A 111 3.03 19.85 -12.72
CA GLU A 111 3.63 20.56 -11.60
C GLU A 111 3.76 19.63 -10.37
N ILE A 112 4.91 19.66 -9.71
CA ILE A 112 5.07 19.12 -8.37
C ILE A 112 5.07 20.28 -7.38
N LYS A 113 4.15 20.23 -6.42
CA LYS A 113 4.10 21.16 -5.29
C LYS A 113 4.80 20.52 -4.11
N TYR A 114 5.80 21.19 -3.55
CA TYR A 114 6.54 20.70 -2.40
C TYR A 114 6.03 21.37 -1.13
N VAL A 115 5.78 20.56 -0.09
CA VAL A 115 5.52 21.01 1.28
C VAL A 115 6.55 20.33 2.16
N GLU A 116 7.67 21.03 2.37
CA GLU A 116 8.75 20.58 3.23
C GLU A 116 8.48 21.00 4.68
N VAL A 117 8.67 20.07 5.59
CA VAL A 117 8.40 20.23 7.01
C VAL A 117 9.73 20.27 7.78
N PRO A 118 10.05 21.38 8.48
CA PRO A 118 11.31 21.51 9.19
C PRO A 118 11.36 20.62 10.44
N GLU A 119 12.57 20.29 10.90
CA GLU A 119 12.76 19.34 12.01
C GLU A 119 12.26 19.85 13.37
N ASP A 120 12.20 21.16 13.56
CA ASP A 120 11.92 21.82 14.85
C ASP A 120 10.44 22.12 15.09
N ILE A 121 9.53 21.59 14.26
CA ILE A 121 8.09 21.79 14.42
C ILE A 121 7.51 21.07 15.65
N GLU A 122 6.48 21.63 16.29
CA GLU A 122 5.62 20.85 17.19
C GLU A 122 4.49 20.14 16.43
N SER A 123 3.90 20.86 15.48
CA SER A 123 2.87 20.39 14.56
C SER A 123 2.69 21.36 13.41
N GLN A 124 2.28 20.86 12.25
CA GLN A 124 1.99 21.68 11.08
C GLN A 124 0.78 21.14 10.32
N ARG A 125 -0.12 22.03 9.90
CA ARG A 125 -1.16 21.67 8.93
C ARG A 125 -0.55 21.74 7.53
N VAL A 126 -0.18 20.57 6.99
CA VAL A 126 0.52 20.42 5.71
C VAL A 126 -0.42 20.48 4.51
N ILE A 127 -1.70 20.14 4.71
CA ILE A 127 -2.78 20.31 3.73
C ILE A 127 -4.00 20.90 4.45
N ASP A 128 -4.63 21.93 3.89
CA ASP A 128 -5.89 22.49 4.38
C ASP A 128 -6.86 22.72 3.20
N GLU A 129 -7.58 21.68 2.84
CA GLU A 129 -8.59 21.73 1.79
C GLU A 129 -9.95 22.09 2.36
N LYS A 130 -10.91 22.45 1.49
CA LYS A 130 -12.27 22.81 1.93
C LYS A 130 -12.96 21.72 2.76
N GLU A 131 -12.72 20.45 2.45
CA GLU A 131 -13.43 19.31 3.05
C GLU A 131 -12.58 18.48 4.01
N TYR A 132 -11.25 18.61 3.99
CA TYR A 132 -10.35 17.84 4.83
C TYR A 132 -9.07 18.61 5.10
N TYR A 133 -8.32 18.19 6.10
CA TYR A 133 -6.96 18.67 6.33
C TYR A 133 -6.05 17.51 6.70
N VAL A 134 -4.74 17.73 6.54
CA VAL A 134 -3.72 16.81 7.00
C VAL A 134 -2.78 17.55 7.96
N GLU A 135 -2.63 17.00 9.16
CA GLU A 135 -1.70 17.49 10.19
C GLU A 135 -0.49 16.56 10.26
N ALA A 136 0.71 17.14 10.35
CA ALA A 136 1.96 16.43 10.56
C ALA A 136 2.53 16.76 11.95
N ARG A 137 3.12 15.77 12.62
CA ARG A 137 3.86 15.95 13.88
C ARG A 137 5.15 15.10 13.87
N PRO A 138 6.22 15.55 14.54
CA PRO A 138 7.43 14.75 14.63
C PRO A 138 7.21 13.53 15.54
N LEU A 139 7.76 12.41 15.10
CA LEU A 139 7.80 11.13 15.80
C LEU A 139 9.19 10.90 16.43
N ASN A 140 9.34 9.80 17.17
CA ASN A 140 10.58 9.48 17.87
C ASN A 140 11.31 8.32 17.20
N HIS A 141 12.01 8.61 16.11
CA HIS A 141 12.76 7.65 15.32
C HIS A 141 14.28 7.97 15.30
N THR A 142 15.10 7.13 14.68
CA THR A 142 16.56 7.35 14.60
C THR A 142 16.94 8.52 13.69
N SER A 143 16.18 8.71 12.62
CA SER A 143 16.18 9.89 11.75
C SER A 143 14.90 10.72 12.00
N PHE A 144 14.88 11.97 11.53
CA PHE A 144 13.68 12.81 11.64
C PHE A 144 12.52 12.14 10.87
N CYS A 145 11.41 11.90 11.58
CA CYS A 145 10.27 11.16 11.08
C CYS A 145 8.97 11.89 11.42
N LEU A 146 8.04 11.91 10.46
CA LEU A 146 6.75 12.54 10.57
C LEU A 146 5.64 11.49 10.62
N GLY A 147 4.71 11.69 11.56
CA GLY A 147 3.40 11.05 11.56
C GLY A 147 2.37 11.98 10.95
N TYR A 148 1.34 11.41 10.34
CA TYR A 148 0.29 12.18 9.67
C TYR A 148 -1.09 11.84 10.17
N ARG A 149 -1.95 12.85 10.35
CA ARG A 149 -3.38 12.70 10.60
C ARG A 149 -4.16 13.29 9.44
N PHE A 150 -4.88 12.45 8.70
CA PHE A 150 -5.91 12.87 7.75
C PHE A 150 -7.25 13.02 8.48
N GLN A 151 -7.87 14.19 8.37
CA GLN A 151 -9.14 14.49 9.03
C GLN A 151 -10.11 15.14 8.03
N GLU A 152 -11.21 14.46 7.72
CA GLU A 152 -12.35 15.15 7.08
C GLU A 152 -12.93 16.17 8.07
N LYS A 153 -13.28 17.35 7.56
CA LYS A 153 -14.00 18.36 8.32
C LYS A 153 -15.43 17.87 8.58
N ASP A 154 -16.00 18.34 9.68
CA ASP A 154 -17.34 17.93 10.09
C ASP A 154 -18.36 18.32 9.02
N LYS A 155 -19.28 17.40 8.76
CA LYS A 155 -20.35 17.61 7.81
C LYS A 155 -21.57 18.11 8.58
N PRO A 156 -22.39 18.98 7.98
CA PRO A 156 -23.69 19.31 8.55
C PRO A 156 -24.49 18.06 8.89
N GLY A 157 -25.35 18.20 9.89
CA GLY A 157 -26.31 17.17 10.26
C GLY A 157 -27.22 16.79 9.09
N LYS A 158 -27.87 15.65 9.22
CA LYS A 158 -28.93 15.29 8.27
C LYS A 158 -30.11 16.24 8.51
N VAL A 159 -30.66 16.76 7.42
CA VAL A 159 -31.95 17.46 7.42
C VAL A 159 -33.03 16.41 7.64
N ASP A 160 -33.93 16.67 8.59
CA ASP A 160 -35.19 15.96 8.72
C ASP A 160 -36.12 16.39 7.58
N ALA A 161 -36.17 15.59 6.52
CA ALA A 161 -36.95 15.91 5.33
C ALA A 161 -38.46 15.97 5.62
N GLU A 162 -38.97 15.09 6.49
CA GLU A 162 -40.40 15.08 6.83
C GLU A 162 -40.79 16.34 7.62
N LYS A 163 -39.93 16.77 8.54
CA LYS A 163 -40.16 18.01 9.30
C LYS A 163 -40.00 19.25 8.40
N ALA A 164 -39.04 19.24 7.48
CA ALA A 164 -38.83 20.33 6.53
C ALA A 164 -40.02 20.52 5.58
N GLU A 165 -40.56 19.43 5.03
CA GLU A 165 -41.76 19.46 4.19
C GLU A 165 -42.98 19.99 4.95
N LYS A 166 -43.19 19.54 6.20
CA LYS A 166 -44.29 20.02 7.05
C LYS A 166 -44.20 21.50 7.39
N LEU A 167 -42.98 22.03 7.46
CA LEU A 167 -42.73 23.44 7.75
C LEU A 167 -42.73 24.31 6.49
N GLY A 168 -42.98 23.75 5.30
CA GLY A 168 -43.10 24.52 4.06
C GLY A 168 -41.77 24.83 3.38
N ILE A 169 -40.69 24.10 3.70
CA ILE A 169 -39.39 24.28 3.03
C ILE A 169 -39.39 23.52 1.71
N THR A 170 -39.42 24.26 0.61
CA THR A 170 -39.51 23.70 -0.74
C THR A 170 -38.32 24.05 -1.62
N GLU A 171 -37.57 25.11 -1.29
CA GLU A 171 -36.50 25.63 -2.14
C GLU A 171 -35.11 25.09 -1.74
N ASP A 172 -34.30 24.73 -2.73
CA ASP A 172 -32.93 24.23 -2.53
C ASP A 172 -32.03 25.22 -1.78
N GLU A 173 -32.26 26.52 -1.95
CA GLU A 173 -31.51 27.58 -1.26
C GLU A 173 -31.82 27.58 0.25
N GLN A 174 -33.08 27.35 0.63
CA GLN A 174 -33.49 27.25 2.03
C GLN A 174 -32.83 26.03 2.68
N TYR A 175 -32.79 24.88 2.00
CA TYR A 175 -32.08 23.69 2.49
C TYR A 175 -30.57 23.91 2.66
N LYS A 176 -29.94 24.69 1.77
CA LYS A 176 -28.51 25.03 1.87
C LYS A 176 -28.24 25.97 3.05
N ALA A 177 -29.06 27.01 3.22
CA ALA A 177 -28.95 27.95 4.33
C ALA A 177 -29.12 27.23 5.68
N LEU A 178 -30.16 26.41 5.82
CA LEU A 178 -30.37 25.61 7.04
C LEU A 178 -29.19 24.69 7.32
N LYS A 179 -28.65 23.98 6.31
CA LYS A 179 -27.45 23.15 6.48
C LYS A 179 -26.18 23.95 6.81
N ALA A 180 -26.12 25.23 6.43
CA ALA A 180 -25.03 26.12 6.81
C ALA A 180 -25.17 26.65 8.25
N GLY A 181 -26.29 26.35 8.93
CA GLY A 181 -26.58 26.85 10.28
C GLY A 181 -27.35 28.17 10.29
N GLU A 182 -27.83 28.62 9.13
CA GLU A 182 -28.58 29.88 8.99
C GLU A 182 -30.09 29.63 9.14
N ASP A 183 -30.77 30.56 9.80
CA ASP A 183 -32.23 30.54 9.93
C ASP A 183 -32.88 31.06 8.64
N VAL A 184 -34.02 30.49 8.27
CA VAL A 184 -34.73 30.82 7.02
C VAL A 184 -36.06 31.47 7.34
N ILE A 185 -36.38 32.57 6.68
CA ILE A 185 -37.71 33.19 6.72
C ILE A 185 -38.45 32.81 5.44
N LEU A 186 -39.62 32.19 5.59
CA LEU A 186 -40.48 31.83 4.47
C LEU A 186 -41.28 33.04 3.95
N ASP A 187 -41.85 32.89 2.76
CA ASP A 187 -42.67 33.93 2.11
C ASP A 187 -43.90 34.34 2.94
N ASP A 188 -44.40 33.44 3.80
CA ASP A 188 -45.51 33.70 4.72
C ASP A 188 -45.07 34.42 6.02
N GLY A 189 -43.78 34.73 6.15
CA GLY A 189 -43.17 35.36 7.32
C GLY A 189 -42.79 34.41 8.44
N THR A 190 -42.99 33.09 8.27
CA THR A 190 -42.60 32.08 9.26
C THR A 190 -41.08 31.98 9.33
N GLU A 191 -40.52 32.15 10.52
CA GLU A 191 -39.10 31.94 10.78
C GLU A 191 -38.84 30.48 11.17
N ILE A 192 -37.93 29.84 10.46
CA ILE A 192 -37.52 28.45 10.69
C ILE A 192 -36.07 28.44 11.16
N LYS A 193 -35.86 27.88 12.34
CA LYS A 193 -34.53 27.74 12.91
C LYS A 193 -33.80 26.54 12.34
N SER A 194 -32.52 26.71 12.01
CA SER A 194 -31.69 25.62 11.47
C SER A 194 -31.67 24.40 12.41
N TYR A 195 -31.49 24.64 13.72
CA TYR A 195 -31.39 23.57 14.72
C TYR A 195 -32.68 22.75 14.89
N ASP A 196 -33.84 23.28 14.47
CA ASP A 196 -35.10 22.55 14.56
C ASP A 196 -35.19 21.44 13.50
N ILE A 197 -34.40 21.54 12.42
CA ILE A 197 -34.52 20.68 11.24
C ILE A 197 -33.23 19.91 10.96
N VAL A 198 -32.10 20.55 11.18
CA VAL A 198 -30.79 19.95 10.96
C VAL A 198 -30.36 19.26 12.24
N GLY A 199 -30.13 17.94 12.15
CA GLY A 199 -29.60 17.17 13.27
C GLY A 199 -28.19 17.60 13.67
N HIS A 200 -27.62 16.93 14.68
CA HIS A 200 -26.25 17.22 15.12
C HIS A 200 -25.23 17.07 13.97
N PRO A 201 -24.16 17.90 13.95
CA PRO A 201 -23.05 17.75 13.03
C PRO A 201 -22.51 16.33 13.04
N ARG A 202 -22.13 15.84 11.87
CA ARG A 202 -21.59 14.50 11.69
C ARG A 202 -20.08 14.61 11.64
N PRO A 203 -19.36 14.03 12.62
CA PRO A 203 -17.91 14.05 12.62
C PRO A 203 -17.35 13.49 11.33
N GLY A 204 -16.34 14.17 10.78
CA GLY A 204 -15.64 13.67 9.60
C GLY A 204 -14.87 12.38 9.88
N ASP A 205 -14.70 11.56 8.84
CA ASP A 205 -13.83 10.38 8.90
C ASP A 205 -12.36 10.80 9.15
N SER A 206 -11.62 9.99 9.92
CA SER A 206 -10.26 10.31 10.33
C SER A 206 -9.32 9.09 10.30
N PHE A 207 -8.06 9.34 9.96
CA PHE A 207 -7.02 8.33 9.81
C PHE A 207 -5.68 8.89 10.30
N ALA A 208 -5.01 8.16 11.20
CA ALA A 208 -3.64 8.46 11.59
C ALA A 208 -2.68 7.43 11.00
N TYR A 209 -1.64 7.90 10.33
CA TYR A 209 -0.52 7.12 9.83
C TYR A 209 0.70 7.38 10.72
N ILE A 210 1.07 6.36 11.49
CA ILE A 210 2.17 6.39 12.45
C ILE A 210 3.06 5.20 12.13
N THR A 211 4.14 5.45 11.40
CA THR A 211 5.15 4.43 11.12
C THR A 211 6.28 4.55 12.14
N ASP A 212 7.44 3.98 11.84
CA ASP A 212 8.79 4.24 12.35
C ASP A 212 8.86 5.25 13.49
N THR A 213 8.68 4.74 14.70
CA THR A 213 8.73 5.50 15.94
C THR A 213 8.84 4.56 17.14
N LYS A 214 9.55 5.00 18.17
CA LYS A 214 9.32 4.56 19.55
C LYS A 214 7.99 5.15 20.03
N TYR A 215 7.45 4.63 21.13
CA TYR A 215 6.36 5.31 21.83
C TYR A 215 6.70 6.80 22.03
N CYS A 216 5.79 7.70 21.63
CA CYS A 216 5.94 9.13 21.82
C CYS A 216 4.58 9.84 22.03
N PRO A 217 4.52 10.96 22.78
CA PRO A 217 3.25 11.68 22.99
C PRO A 217 2.63 12.22 21.70
N ASN A 218 3.44 12.55 20.69
CA ASN A 218 2.92 13.05 19.42
C ASN A 218 2.15 11.99 18.63
N SER A 219 2.49 10.70 18.79
CA SER A 219 1.71 9.62 18.17
C SER A 219 0.30 9.56 18.77
N VAL A 220 0.19 9.73 20.10
CA VAL A 220 -1.11 9.82 20.79
C VAL A 220 -1.92 11.04 20.32
N LYS A 221 -1.28 12.22 20.21
CA LYS A 221 -1.93 13.45 19.72
C LYS A 221 -2.49 13.28 18.30
N LEU A 222 -1.70 12.71 17.38
CA LEU A 222 -2.16 12.43 16.01
C LEU A 222 -3.35 11.46 15.99
N ALA A 223 -3.27 10.40 16.80
CA ALA A 223 -4.25 9.33 16.84
C ALA A 223 -5.55 9.68 17.59
N MET A 224 -5.60 10.80 18.30
CA MET A 224 -6.68 11.16 19.22
C MET A 224 -8.08 11.10 18.55
N ASN A 225 -8.94 10.22 19.05
CA ASN A 225 -10.31 9.95 18.58
C ASN A 225 -10.42 9.58 17.09
N THR A 226 -9.36 9.00 16.51
CA THR A 226 -9.38 8.62 15.09
C THR A 226 -10.29 7.44 14.79
N ASN A 227 -10.82 7.34 13.57
CA ASN A 227 -11.53 6.14 13.15
C ASN A 227 -10.57 4.96 12.95
N ILE A 228 -9.41 5.23 12.35
CA ILE A 228 -8.37 4.23 12.11
C ILE A 228 -7.02 4.81 12.52
N LEU A 229 -6.34 4.15 13.45
CA LEU A 229 -4.93 4.33 13.72
C LEU A 229 -4.16 3.22 13.00
N TYR A 230 -3.31 3.59 12.06
CA TYR A 230 -2.33 2.71 11.43
C TYR A 230 -0.98 2.92 12.10
N HIS A 231 -0.52 1.91 12.85
CA HIS A 231 0.69 2.02 13.68
C HIS A 231 1.70 0.93 13.32
N GLU A 232 3.00 1.26 13.31
CA GLU A 232 4.03 0.23 13.24
C GLU A 232 4.00 -0.70 14.46
N ALA A 233 4.30 -1.97 14.25
CA ALA A 233 4.55 -2.94 15.30
C ALA A 233 5.72 -3.81 14.86
N THR A 234 6.88 -3.18 14.67
CA THR A 234 8.04 -3.85 14.07
C THR A 234 8.48 -5.06 14.88
N PHE A 235 8.30 -4.99 16.21
CA PHE A 235 8.71 -6.04 17.15
C PHE A 235 7.59 -6.48 18.10
N SER A 236 7.76 -7.68 18.65
CA SER A 236 6.96 -8.20 19.78
C SER A 236 7.45 -7.60 21.09
N THR A 237 6.62 -7.64 22.13
CA THR A 237 6.99 -7.16 23.48
C THR A 237 8.29 -7.78 24.00
N SER A 238 8.56 -9.05 23.67
CA SER A 238 9.80 -9.74 24.05
C SER A 238 11.09 -9.16 23.45
N LEU A 239 10.97 -8.28 22.46
CA LEU A 239 12.08 -7.60 21.79
C LEU A 239 12.02 -6.08 22.00
N ALA A 240 11.41 -5.61 23.09
CA ALA A 240 11.30 -4.20 23.42
C ALA A 240 12.66 -3.47 23.41
N ASP A 241 13.72 -4.09 23.93
CA ASP A 241 15.07 -3.51 23.90
C ASP A 241 15.56 -3.27 22.47
N LYS A 242 15.28 -4.21 21.55
CA LYS A 242 15.65 -4.06 20.14
C LYS A 242 14.83 -2.97 19.46
N ALA A 243 13.54 -2.90 19.76
CA ALA A 243 12.66 -1.84 19.27
C ALA A 243 13.19 -0.46 19.69
N ALA A 244 13.49 -0.29 20.97
CA ALA A 244 14.04 0.94 21.52
C ALA A 244 15.43 1.29 20.95
N GLU A 245 16.31 0.31 20.73
CA GLU A 245 17.62 0.50 20.11
C GLU A 245 17.50 1.02 18.67
N THR A 246 16.53 0.52 17.92
CA THR A 246 16.37 0.78 16.48
C THR A 246 15.34 1.86 16.15
N GLY A 247 14.78 2.54 17.14
CA GLY A 247 13.82 3.62 16.89
C GLY A 247 12.40 3.16 16.57
N HIS A 248 12.04 1.93 16.93
CA HIS A 248 10.77 1.30 16.60
C HIS A 248 9.89 1.01 17.81
N SER A 249 8.65 0.59 17.53
CA SER A 249 7.64 0.22 18.51
C SER A 249 7.44 -1.29 18.58
N THR A 250 6.99 -1.74 19.75
CA THR A 250 6.40 -3.06 19.91
C THR A 250 4.90 -3.06 19.59
N SER A 251 4.32 -4.25 19.42
CA SER A 251 2.86 -4.48 19.40
C SER A 251 2.14 -3.87 20.61
N GLU A 252 2.75 -3.92 21.80
CA GLU A 252 2.22 -3.33 23.04
C GLU A 252 2.30 -1.81 23.03
N ASP A 253 3.37 -1.22 22.50
CA ASP A 253 3.47 0.24 22.33
C ASP A 253 2.39 0.78 21.39
N ALA A 254 2.16 0.10 20.26
CA ALA A 254 1.09 0.44 19.33
C ALA A 254 -0.30 0.39 20.01
N ALA A 255 -0.56 -0.67 20.79
CA ALA A 255 -1.79 -0.81 21.54
C ALA A 255 -1.93 0.21 22.69
N ARG A 256 -0.82 0.63 23.29
CA ARG A 256 -0.80 1.72 24.27
C ARG A 256 -1.21 3.04 23.62
N VAL A 257 -0.64 3.40 22.48
CA VAL A 257 -1.03 4.60 21.72
C VAL A 257 -2.51 4.55 21.36
N ALA A 258 -3.02 3.39 20.91
CA ALA A 258 -4.43 3.21 20.59
C ALA A 258 -5.36 3.45 21.79
N ASN A 259 -5.02 2.92 22.97
CA ASN A 259 -5.77 3.15 24.20
C ASN A 259 -5.76 4.63 24.63
N GLU A 260 -4.58 5.22 24.73
CA GLU A 260 -4.43 6.60 25.22
C GLU A 260 -5.08 7.62 24.28
N SER A 261 -5.10 7.31 22.98
CA SER A 261 -5.73 8.15 21.96
C SER A 261 -7.23 7.88 21.76
N GLN A 262 -7.79 6.83 22.37
CA GLN A 262 -9.18 6.42 22.18
C GLN A 262 -9.56 6.26 20.70
N THR A 263 -8.64 5.72 19.89
CA THR A 263 -8.95 5.38 18.49
C THR A 263 -10.05 4.33 18.42
N LYS A 264 -10.80 4.28 17.31
CA LYS A 264 -11.86 3.29 17.13
C LYS A 264 -11.34 1.94 16.63
N LEU A 265 -10.22 1.94 15.89
CA LEU A 265 -9.60 0.75 15.33
C LEU A 265 -8.08 0.94 15.24
N LEU A 266 -7.34 -0.01 15.80
CA LEU A 266 -5.89 -0.12 15.60
C LEU A 266 -5.62 -1.09 14.44
N VAL A 267 -4.80 -0.67 13.48
CA VAL A 267 -4.25 -1.51 12.41
C VAL A 267 -2.74 -1.53 12.59
N ILE A 268 -2.17 -2.69 12.94
CA ILE A 268 -0.72 -2.84 13.08
C ILE A 268 -0.06 -3.20 11.74
N SER A 269 1.15 -2.70 11.50
CA SER A 269 1.90 -2.91 10.26
C SER A 269 3.43 -2.89 10.49
N HIS A 270 4.20 -2.73 9.41
CA HIS A 270 5.64 -2.52 9.40
C HIS A 270 6.42 -3.65 10.07
N PHE A 271 6.13 -4.88 9.66
CA PHE A 271 6.62 -6.06 10.37
C PHE A 271 8.05 -6.39 9.97
N SER A 272 8.91 -6.60 10.98
CA SER A 272 10.26 -7.13 10.75
C SER A 272 10.18 -8.48 10.01
N ALA A 273 11.06 -8.68 9.03
CA ALA A 273 11.17 -9.90 8.23
C ALA A 273 11.28 -11.19 9.07
N ARG A 274 11.78 -11.09 10.31
CA ARG A 274 11.87 -12.20 11.29
C ARG A 274 10.54 -12.92 11.57
N TYR A 275 9.42 -12.21 11.50
CA TYR A 275 8.11 -12.80 11.79
C TYR A 275 7.55 -13.42 10.53
N THR A 276 7.63 -14.75 10.43
CA THR A 276 6.93 -15.52 9.39
C THR A 276 5.41 -15.52 9.61
N ASN A 277 5.00 -15.45 10.88
CA ASN A 277 3.62 -15.33 11.30
C ASN A 277 3.43 -14.04 12.12
N PRO A 278 2.95 -12.94 11.51
CA PRO A 278 2.74 -11.68 12.23
C PRO A 278 1.50 -11.69 13.14
N PHE A 279 0.67 -12.74 13.12
CA PHE A 279 -0.46 -12.87 14.06
C PHE A 279 -0.02 -12.96 15.53
N VAL A 280 1.25 -13.30 15.80
CA VAL A 280 1.80 -13.23 17.16
C VAL A 280 1.76 -11.80 17.72
N LEU A 281 2.05 -10.81 16.87
CA LEU A 281 2.03 -9.39 17.20
C LEU A 281 0.59 -8.91 17.39
N LEU A 282 -0.33 -9.39 16.54
CA LEU A 282 -1.75 -9.07 16.66
C LEU A 282 -2.33 -9.57 17.98
N ARG A 283 -1.95 -10.77 18.42
CA ARG A 283 -2.38 -11.32 19.70
C ARG A 283 -1.95 -10.42 20.85
N GLU A 284 -0.67 -10.04 20.89
CA GLU A 284 -0.11 -9.14 21.92
C GLU A 284 -0.83 -7.78 21.93
N ALA A 285 -1.05 -7.17 20.75
CA ALA A 285 -1.78 -5.91 20.66
C ALA A 285 -3.21 -6.03 21.20
N ARG A 286 -3.90 -7.14 20.89
CA ARG A 286 -5.29 -7.41 21.35
C ARG A 286 -5.43 -7.66 22.84
N GLU A 287 -4.36 -8.08 23.51
CA GLU A 287 -4.36 -8.20 24.98
C GLU A 287 -4.48 -6.82 25.66
N LYS A 288 -4.08 -5.74 24.97
CA LYS A 288 -4.07 -4.38 25.50
C LYS A 288 -5.15 -3.50 24.89
N PHE A 289 -5.49 -3.68 23.61
CA PHE A 289 -6.48 -2.85 22.91
C PHE A 289 -7.36 -3.67 21.96
N PHE A 290 -8.66 -3.44 22.02
CA PHE A 290 -9.62 -4.01 21.08
C PHE A 290 -10.62 -2.94 20.62
N PRO A 291 -10.92 -2.80 19.31
CA PRO A 291 -10.55 -3.71 18.22
C PRO A 291 -9.18 -3.42 17.58
N ALA A 292 -8.38 -4.47 17.36
CA ALA A 292 -7.10 -4.40 16.64
C ALA A 292 -7.04 -5.40 15.48
N TRP A 293 -6.54 -4.96 14.32
CA TRP A 293 -6.40 -5.72 13.07
C TRP A 293 -4.95 -5.76 12.60
N LEU A 294 -4.62 -6.78 11.83
CA LEU A 294 -3.36 -6.90 11.11
C LEU A 294 -3.50 -6.21 9.74
N ALA A 295 -2.54 -5.38 9.35
CA ALA A 295 -2.48 -4.88 7.98
C ALA A 295 -2.19 -6.03 7.01
N THR A 296 -3.19 -6.38 6.20
CA THR A 296 -3.05 -7.33 5.09
C THR A 296 -2.95 -6.54 3.79
N GLU A 297 -1.87 -6.76 3.04
CA GLU A 297 -1.65 -6.04 1.78
C GLU A 297 -2.82 -6.24 0.80
N LEU A 298 -3.19 -5.16 0.12
CA LEU A 298 -4.28 -5.04 -0.84
C LEU A 298 -5.69 -5.24 -0.26
N ARG A 299 -5.83 -5.56 1.04
CA ARG A 299 -7.15 -5.65 1.68
C ARG A 299 -7.65 -4.24 2.04
N PRO A 300 -8.80 -3.79 1.50
CA PRO A 300 -9.38 -2.51 1.87
C PRO A 300 -9.90 -2.52 3.32
N ILE A 301 -9.72 -1.41 4.03
CA ILE A 301 -10.16 -1.18 5.39
C ILE A 301 -11.06 0.07 5.37
N PHE A 302 -12.29 -0.06 5.86
CA PHE A 302 -13.29 1.01 5.84
C PHE A 302 -13.35 1.71 7.20
N THR A 303 -13.43 3.05 7.19
CA THR A 303 -13.68 3.83 8.42
C THR A 303 -15.08 3.61 9.00
N ASP A 304 -16.00 3.11 8.18
CA ASP A 304 -17.34 2.72 8.54
C ASP A 304 -17.55 1.25 8.13
N PRO A 305 -17.57 0.31 9.10
CA PRO A 305 -17.75 -1.12 8.84
C PRO A 305 -19.05 -1.45 8.09
N ALA A 306 -20.08 -0.61 8.14
CA ALA A 306 -21.31 -0.82 7.38
C ALA A 306 -21.05 -0.82 5.86
N LYS A 307 -19.99 -0.15 5.40
CA LYS A 307 -19.61 -0.06 3.97
C LYS A 307 -18.83 -1.28 3.47
N GLU A 308 -18.35 -2.14 4.36
CA GLU A 308 -17.59 -3.35 3.99
C GLU A 308 -18.48 -4.39 3.29
N LYS A 309 -19.78 -4.44 3.64
CA LYS A 309 -20.76 -5.41 3.11
C LYS A 309 -21.12 -5.25 1.62
N GLY A 310 -20.57 -4.25 0.91
CA GLY A 310 -20.89 -3.96 -0.49
C GLY A 310 -19.81 -4.24 -1.52
N ILE A 311 -18.57 -4.56 -1.11
CA ILE A 311 -17.39 -4.52 -2.00
C ILE A 311 -16.76 -5.89 -2.29
N VAL A 312 -17.15 -6.95 -1.56
CA VAL A 312 -16.63 -8.30 -1.81
C VAL A 312 -17.47 -9.02 -2.89
N GLN A 313 -17.30 -8.61 -4.14
CA GLN A 313 -17.42 -9.52 -5.28
C GLN A 313 -16.13 -9.44 -6.09
N ALA A 314 -15.33 -10.50 -6.05
CA ALA A 314 -14.16 -10.63 -6.90
C ALA A 314 -14.59 -10.51 -8.37
N LYS A 315 -14.19 -9.42 -9.05
CA LYS A 315 -14.50 -9.19 -10.47
C LYS A 315 -13.52 -9.88 -11.43
N VAL A 316 -12.73 -10.83 -10.96
CA VAL A 316 -11.81 -11.59 -11.81
C VAL A 316 -11.91 -13.07 -11.44
N TYR A 317 -12.69 -13.81 -12.21
CA TYR A 317 -12.50 -15.24 -12.31
C TYR A 317 -11.31 -15.46 -13.25
N ILE A 318 -10.21 -16.01 -12.72
CA ILE A 318 -9.19 -16.60 -13.57
C ILE A 318 -9.89 -17.77 -14.27
N LYS A 319 -10.17 -17.63 -15.57
CA LYS A 319 -10.52 -18.79 -16.38
C LYS A 319 -9.28 -19.67 -16.40
N GLU A 320 -9.34 -20.78 -15.68
CA GLU A 320 -8.45 -21.90 -15.97
C GLU A 320 -8.60 -22.21 -17.47
N ILE A 321 -7.48 -22.17 -18.18
CA ILE A 321 -7.42 -22.65 -19.56
C ILE A 321 -7.52 -24.16 -19.43
N ASP A 322 -8.76 -24.65 -19.42
CA ASP A 322 -9.01 -26.06 -19.30
C ASP A 322 -8.43 -26.79 -20.52
N GLN A 323 -7.72 -27.85 -20.18
CA GLN A 323 -7.15 -28.83 -21.08
C GLN A 323 -8.27 -29.65 -21.72
N ASP A 324 -9.01 -29.07 -22.66
CA ASP A 324 -9.92 -29.83 -23.53
C ASP A 324 -9.48 -29.71 -24.99
N LYS A 325 -8.41 -30.45 -25.30
CA LYS A 325 -8.15 -30.99 -26.63
C LYS A 325 -8.13 -32.51 -26.57
N SER A 326 -9.23 -33.09 -26.14
CA SER A 326 -9.60 -34.43 -26.56
C SER A 326 -11.11 -34.49 -26.68
N ASP A 327 -11.63 -34.01 -27.81
CA ASP A 327 -12.86 -34.63 -28.27
C ASP A 327 -12.85 -35.00 -29.74
N LYS A 328 -13.28 -36.24 -29.91
CA LYS A 328 -13.21 -37.05 -31.09
C LYS A 328 -14.18 -36.52 -32.14
N SER A 329 -13.76 -36.71 -33.37
CA SER A 329 -14.60 -36.88 -34.55
C SER A 329 -16.00 -37.46 -34.25
N LYS A 330 -17.06 -36.80 -34.73
CA LYS A 330 -17.97 -37.35 -35.75
C LYS A 330 -19.00 -36.32 -36.26
N SER A 331 -19.06 -36.29 -37.59
CA SER A 331 -20.02 -35.72 -38.53
C SER A 331 -21.44 -35.32 -38.07
N SER A 332 -21.90 -34.17 -38.58
CA SER A 332 -23.07 -34.13 -39.48
C SER A 332 -22.96 -32.89 -40.39
N GLY A 333 -23.26 -33.10 -41.68
CA GLY A 333 -22.97 -32.14 -42.75
C GLY A 333 -24.19 -31.37 -43.26
N ARG A 334 -23.88 -30.27 -43.98
CA ARG A 334 -24.61 -29.58 -45.08
C ARG A 334 -23.99 -28.18 -45.15
N GLY A 335 -23.52 -27.62 -46.26
CA GLY A 335 -23.49 -27.98 -47.67
C GLY A 335 -23.33 -26.67 -48.47
N LYS A 336 -22.39 -26.68 -49.43
CA LYS A 336 -22.24 -25.82 -50.61
C LYS A 336 -21.75 -24.37 -50.46
N GLY A 337 -20.65 -24.08 -51.17
CA GLY A 337 -20.24 -22.75 -51.63
C GLY A 337 -18.78 -22.68 -52.10
N LYS A 338 -18.54 -22.99 -53.39
CA LYS A 338 -17.25 -22.83 -54.12
C LYS A 338 -16.74 -21.38 -54.00
N SER A 339 -15.44 -21.07 -53.95
CA SER A 339 -14.50 -21.21 -55.07
C SER A 339 -13.05 -20.89 -54.67
N ASP A 340 -12.14 -21.53 -55.40
CA ASP A 340 -10.69 -21.50 -55.33
C ASP A 340 -10.03 -20.12 -55.54
N SER A 341 -8.94 -19.86 -54.81
CA SER A 341 -7.67 -19.55 -55.48
C SER A 341 -6.46 -19.90 -54.61
N LYS A 342 -5.41 -20.36 -55.29
CA LYS A 342 -4.36 -21.27 -54.82
C LYS A 342 -3.23 -20.60 -54.02
N LYS A 343 -2.73 -21.38 -53.05
CA LYS A 343 -1.42 -21.29 -52.39
C LYS A 343 -0.26 -20.93 -53.33
N ARG A 344 0.69 -20.13 -52.84
CA ARG A 344 2.13 -20.35 -53.07
C ARG A 344 2.96 -19.99 -51.85
N PHE A 345 3.41 -21.04 -51.14
CA PHE A 345 4.60 -21.05 -50.30
C PHE A 345 5.84 -20.79 -51.17
N ARG A 346 6.75 -19.90 -50.76
CA ARG A 346 8.16 -19.98 -51.19
C ARG A 346 9.13 -19.57 -50.09
N LYS A 347 10.22 -20.33 -50.06
CA LYS A 347 11.24 -20.53 -49.04
C LYS A 347 12.16 -19.33 -48.81
N ARG A 348 12.71 -19.30 -47.59
CA ARG A 348 14.02 -18.75 -47.18
C ARG A 348 15.07 -18.73 -48.30
N LYS A 349 15.81 -17.62 -48.38
CA LYS A 349 17.19 -17.58 -48.90
C LYS A 349 18.09 -16.89 -47.86
N LYS A 350 19.08 -17.65 -47.36
CA LYS A 350 20.37 -17.17 -46.83
C LYS A 350 21.23 -16.71 -48.01
N PHE A 351 22.03 -15.66 -47.81
CA PHE A 351 23.38 -15.41 -48.38
C PHE A 351 23.90 -14.15 -47.67
N ASP A 352 24.80 -14.25 -46.68
CA ASP A 352 26.27 -14.41 -46.71
C ASP A 352 27.09 -13.14 -47.02
N LYS A 353 27.86 -12.78 -45.97
CA LYS A 353 29.17 -12.09 -45.83
C LYS A 353 29.84 -11.42 -47.04
N LYS A 354 30.30 -10.19 -46.77
CA LYS A 354 31.66 -9.59 -46.93
C LYS A 354 31.63 -8.26 -46.14
N GLY A 355 32.61 -7.78 -45.38
CA GLY A 355 34.03 -8.09 -45.18
C GLY A 355 34.79 -6.75 -45.02
N GLY A 356 35.61 -6.62 -43.97
CA GLY A 356 36.61 -5.54 -43.75
C GLY A 356 36.35 -4.72 -42.46
N SER A 357 37.20 -4.54 -41.44
CA SER A 357 38.58 -4.89 -41.01
C SER A 357 39.37 -3.63 -40.66
N SER A 358 39.67 -3.43 -39.36
CA SER A 358 40.88 -2.80 -38.78
C SER A 358 40.62 -2.67 -37.27
N SER A 359 41.21 -3.38 -36.29
CA SER A 359 42.59 -3.80 -35.94
C SER A 359 43.47 -2.73 -35.27
N SER A 360 43.57 -2.81 -33.94
CA SER A 360 44.77 -2.58 -33.10
C SER A 360 44.37 -2.85 -31.63
N GLY A 361 44.97 -3.68 -30.78
CA GLY A 361 46.20 -4.45 -30.81
C GLY A 361 47.14 -4.03 -29.66
N ARG A 362 47.27 -4.85 -28.58
CA ARG A 362 48.49 -5.20 -27.80
C ARG A 362 48.16 -5.70 -26.36
N LYS A 363 48.46 -6.97 -26.05
CA LYS A 363 49.61 -7.55 -25.29
C LYS A 363 49.40 -7.58 -23.76
N ARG A 364 49.08 -8.74 -23.17
CA ARG A 364 49.98 -9.78 -22.59
C ARG A 364 50.92 -9.27 -21.48
N ARG A 365 50.75 -9.82 -20.26
CA ARG A 365 51.84 -10.31 -19.40
C ARG A 365 51.33 -11.34 -18.39
N SER A 366 52.23 -12.26 -18.08
CA SER A 366 52.11 -13.48 -17.27
C SER A 366 53.27 -13.50 -16.27
N SER A 367 53.04 -14.04 -15.08
CA SER A 367 54.03 -14.63 -14.14
C SER A 367 53.24 -15.38 -13.05
N THR A 368 53.29 -16.71 -12.87
CA THR A 368 54.34 -17.55 -12.19
C THR A 368 54.80 -16.92 -10.86
N SER A 369 54.92 -17.57 -9.70
CA SER A 369 54.97 -18.95 -9.15
C SER A 369 54.94 -18.75 -7.61
N SER A 370 54.57 -19.66 -6.70
CA SER A 370 55.25 -20.90 -6.21
C SER A 370 54.53 -21.24 -4.87
N ASP A 371 54.12 -22.50 -4.64
CA ASP A 371 54.75 -23.50 -3.73
C ASP A 371 54.70 -23.10 -2.24
N SER A 372 54.28 -23.86 -1.23
CA SER A 372 54.36 -25.29 -0.87
C SER A 372 53.44 -25.48 0.38
N GLY A 373 52.75 -26.59 0.69
CA GLY A 373 53.31 -27.88 1.08
C GLY A 373 52.57 -28.43 2.33
N SER A 374 52.06 -29.67 2.23
CA SER A 374 51.87 -30.73 3.27
C SER A 374 51.49 -30.36 4.72
N SER A 375 50.55 -31.04 5.41
CA SER A 375 50.64 -32.48 5.75
C SER A 375 49.34 -33.08 6.33
N ARG A 376 49.21 -34.40 6.11
CA ARG A 376 48.17 -35.35 6.50
C ARG A 376 48.12 -35.70 8.01
N ARG A 377 46.94 -36.15 8.48
CA ARG A 377 46.62 -37.42 9.20
C ARG A 377 45.14 -37.33 9.68
N SER A 378 44.14 -38.12 9.25
CA SER A 378 43.90 -39.57 9.17
C SER A 378 43.57 -40.28 10.49
N SER A 379 42.27 -40.53 10.74
CA SER A 379 41.65 -41.75 11.31
C SER A 379 40.14 -41.50 11.43
N GLY A 380 39.18 -42.35 11.05
CA GLY A 380 39.18 -43.75 10.64
C GLY A 380 37.79 -44.34 10.93
N GLY A 381 37.28 -45.17 10.00
CA GLY A 381 36.26 -46.21 10.23
C GLY A 381 34.79 -45.81 10.00
N SER A 382 33.91 -46.60 9.37
CA SER A 382 34.02 -47.77 8.49
C SER A 382 32.60 -48.22 8.11
N SER A 383 32.38 -48.56 6.84
CA SER A 383 31.42 -49.57 6.29
C SER A 383 29.90 -49.34 6.54
N ARG A 384 29.02 -49.47 5.54
CA ARG A 384 28.84 -50.61 4.63
C ARG A 384 28.23 -50.17 3.28
N ARG A 385 28.70 -50.79 2.20
CA ARG A 385 28.05 -50.85 0.89
C ARG A 385 27.19 -52.12 0.81
N SER A 386 26.05 -52.02 0.16
CA SER A 386 25.36 -53.13 -0.52
C SER A 386 24.85 -52.61 -1.86
N ASP A 387 25.29 -53.24 -2.94
CA ASP A 387 24.93 -52.96 -4.33
C ASP A 387 23.62 -53.64 -4.75
N SER A 388 23.10 -53.16 -5.90
CA SER A 388 22.00 -53.66 -6.74
C SER A 388 20.59 -53.25 -6.29
N SER A 389 19.67 -52.79 -7.14
CA SER A 389 19.56 -52.71 -8.60
C SER A 389 18.46 -51.68 -8.91
N GLY A 390 18.52 -51.03 -10.07
CA GLY A 390 17.56 -49.98 -10.45
C GLY A 390 16.14 -50.49 -10.64
N ASP A 391 15.16 -49.65 -10.28
CA ASP A 391 13.94 -49.46 -11.08
C ASP A 391 13.25 -48.13 -10.73
N SER A 392 12.45 -47.65 -11.67
CA SER A 392 11.78 -46.36 -11.83
C SER A 392 11.20 -45.66 -10.59
N ASN A 393 11.43 -44.33 -10.53
CA ASN A 393 10.99 -43.40 -9.50
C ASN A 393 9.58 -42.86 -9.78
N GLU A 394 8.52 -43.55 -9.33
CA GLU A 394 7.16 -42.99 -9.25
C GLU A 394 6.92 -42.35 -7.87
N ARG A 395 6.88 -41.01 -7.81
CA ARG A 395 6.47 -40.27 -6.61
C ARG A 395 4.98 -40.46 -6.36
N LYS A 396 4.62 -41.25 -5.33
CA LYS A 396 3.25 -41.29 -4.79
C LYS A 396 2.86 -39.90 -4.23
N PRO A 397 1.67 -39.37 -4.55
CA PRO A 397 1.19 -38.11 -3.96
C PRO A 397 0.96 -38.29 -2.45
N LYS A 398 1.44 -37.33 -1.65
CA LYS A 398 1.20 -37.29 -0.20
C LYS A 398 -0.29 -36.99 0.06
N PRO A 399 -0.91 -37.63 1.07
CA PRO A 399 -2.28 -37.29 1.45
C PRO A 399 -2.34 -35.84 1.96
N ILE A 400 -3.33 -35.10 1.47
CA ILE A 400 -3.68 -33.75 1.94
C ILE A 400 -4.19 -33.90 3.37
N THR A 401 -3.43 -33.41 4.35
CA THR A 401 -3.90 -33.33 5.73
C THR A 401 -5.14 -32.42 5.76
N PRO A 402 -6.26 -32.82 6.38
CA PRO A 402 -7.41 -31.94 6.55
C PRO A 402 -6.98 -30.72 7.36
N ARG A 403 -7.27 -29.51 6.86
CA ARG A 403 -7.07 -28.27 7.62
C ARG A 403 -7.89 -28.31 8.90
N THR A 404 -7.32 -27.83 9.99
CA THR A 404 -8.04 -27.72 11.26
C THR A 404 -9.03 -26.54 11.19
N PRO A 405 -10.14 -26.57 11.95
CA PRO A 405 -11.18 -25.52 11.93
C PRO A 405 -10.74 -24.09 12.33
N PHE A 406 -9.45 -23.87 12.57
CA PHE A 406 -8.89 -22.57 12.96
C PHE A 406 -8.48 -21.68 11.76
N ASP A 407 -8.49 -22.21 10.54
CA ASP A 407 -8.14 -21.47 9.31
C ASP A 407 -9.31 -20.66 8.70
N ASP A 408 -10.48 -20.64 9.34
CA ASP A 408 -11.72 -20.04 8.78
C ASP A 408 -11.95 -18.55 9.13
N PHE A 409 -10.96 -17.83 9.64
CA PHE A 409 -11.11 -16.41 10.03
C PHE A 409 -10.95 -15.39 8.88
N ASP A 410 -10.80 -15.82 7.63
CA ASP A 410 -10.78 -14.93 6.45
C ASP A 410 -12.16 -14.38 6.03
N ARG A 411 -13.18 -14.50 6.89
CA ARG A 411 -14.57 -14.11 6.58
C ARG A 411 -15.18 -12.98 7.41
N PHE A 412 -14.38 -12.24 8.18
CA PHE A 412 -14.87 -11.03 8.82
C PHE A 412 -14.05 -9.82 8.43
#